data_AF-A0A5C6NV21-F1
#
_entry.id   AF-A0A5C6NV21-F1
#
_cell.length_a   1.000
_cell.length_b   1.000
_cell.length_c   1.000
_cell.angle_alpha   90.00
_cell.angle_beta   90.00
_cell.angle_gamma   90.00
#
_symmetry.space_group_name_H-M   'P 1'
#
loop_
_entity.id
_entity.type
_entity.pdbx_description
1 polymer ?
#
loop_
_entity_poly.entity_id
_entity_poly.type
_entity_poly.pdbx_seq_one_letter_code
_entity_poly.pdbx_strand_id
1 'polypeptide(L)'
;MQVRTGPPIFVLTLALRPAEAVRKYYNMYDTPCEAYKHLHFAEAACGDATVMLNGSIATPFDNSSVFGETEVQKLKLDSTNVTKLTVVLVTATTPVSNCSNESLDELRQELNSKIIYECKEVSETRINECASNNDISCTNCW
;
A
#
# COMPACT_ATOMS: atom_id res chain seq x y z
N MET A 1 15.22 -8.74 -1.89
CA MET A 1 13.96 -8.21 -2.44
C MET A 1 14.33 -7.15 -3.48
N GLN A 2 14.10 -7.39 -4.77
CA GLN A 2 14.51 -6.45 -5.83
C GLN A 2 13.46 -5.35 -6.00
N VAL A 3 13.82 -4.12 -5.62
CA VAL A 3 13.06 -2.90 -5.94
C VAL A 3 13.38 -2.56 -7.39
N ARG A 4 12.44 -2.84 -8.31
CA ARG A 4 12.56 -2.42 -9.71
C ARG A 4 11.99 -1.01 -9.85
N THR A 5 12.71 -0.16 -10.58
CA THR A 5 12.32 1.19 -10.99
C THR A 5 11.24 1.13 -12.08
N GLY A 6 10.00 1.39 -11.68
CA GLY A 6 8.76 1.53 -12.48
C GLY A 6 7.72 2.27 -11.62
N PRO A 7 6.59 2.78 -12.18
CA PRO A 7 5.71 3.70 -11.46
C PRO A 7 5.25 3.09 -10.12
N PRO A 8 5.37 3.81 -8.99
CA PRO A 8 5.48 3.16 -7.69
C PRO A 8 4.15 3.15 -6.97
N ILE A 9 3.44 2.01 -6.94
CA ILE A 9 2.57 1.69 -5.80
C ILE A 9 2.71 0.20 -5.51
N PHE A 10 3.64 -0.15 -4.63
CA PHE A 10 3.69 -1.48 -4.02
C PHE A 10 2.85 -1.43 -2.75
N VAL A 11 1.65 -2.02 -2.78
CA VAL A 11 0.96 -2.43 -1.55
C VAL A 11 1.69 -3.67 -1.06
N LEU A 12 2.58 -3.48 -0.09
CA LEU A 12 3.35 -4.57 0.50
C LEU A 12 3.23 -4.53 2.02
N THR A 13 2.25 -5.27 2.56
CA THR A 13 2.48 -6.50 3.35
C THR A 13 1.23 -6.87 4.15
N LEU A 14 0.62 -7.97 3.70
CA LEU A 14 0.10 -9.14 4.45
C LEU A 14 -0.56 -8.94 5.82
N ALA A 15 -1.87 -9.20 5.86
CA ALA A 15 -2.43 -10.17 6.79
C ALA A 15 -3.13 -11.32 6.01
N LEU A 16 -2.51 -11.84 4.95
CA LEU A 16 -3.03 -13.07 4.32
C LEU A 16 -2.60 -14.25 5.19
N ARG A 17 -3.59 -15.02 5.69
CA ARG A 17 -3.32 -16.32 6.30
C ARG A 17 -2.52 -17.18 5.31
N PRO A 18 -1.43 -17.86 5.74
CA PRO A 18 -0.46 -18.49 4.83
C PRO A 18 -1.01 -19.60 3.90
N ALA A 19 -2.28 -20.01 4.02
CA ALA A 19 -2.81 -21.18 3.30
C ALA A 19 -3.75 -20.85 2.12
N GLU A 20 -4.34 -19.65 2.03
CA GLU A 20 -5.42 -19.38 1.06
C GLU A 20 -4.98 -18.61 -0.19
N ALA A 21 -3.90 -17.82 -0.10
CA ALA A 21 -3.47 -16.94 -1.19
C ALA A 21 -2.74 -17.68 -2.34
N VAL A 22 -2.09 -18.81 -2.06
CA VAL A 22 -1.23 -19.48 -3.05
C VAL A 22 -2.04 -20.33 -4.04
N ARG A 23 -3.25 -20.77 -3.68
CA ARG A 23 -4.03 -21.72 -4.49
C ARG A 23 -4.72 -21.09 -5.71
N LYS A 24 -4.92 -19.77 -5.72
CA LYS A 24 -5.50 -19.05 -6.87
C LYS A 24 -4.44 -18.58 -7.88
N TYR A 25 -3.16 -18.80 -7.61
CA TYR A 25 -2.05 -18.10 -8.27
C TYR A 25 -1.49 -18.78 -9.53
N TYR A 26 -2.08 -19.90 -9.99
CA TYR A 26 -1.61 -20.61 -11.19
C TYR A 26 -2.65 -20.61 -12.30
N ASN A 27 -2.23 -20.02 -13.43
CA ASN A 27 -2.92 -19.79 -14.71
C ASN A 27 -3.69 -18.47 -14.76
N MET A 28 -3.15 -17.49 -15.50
CA MET A 28 -3.87 -16.80 -16.59
C MET A 28 -2.93 -15.78 -17.25
N TYR A 29 -2.73 -15.93 -18.56
CA TYR A 29 -2.06 -14.93 -19.41
C TYR A 29 -3.06 -13.85 -19.83
N ASP A 30 -2.53 -12.64 -20.09
CA ASP A 30 -3.16 -11.43 -20.63
C ASP A 30 -3.92 -10.48 -19.69
N THR A 31 -3.86 -9.21 -20.06
CA THR A 31 -4.05 -7.94 -19.31
C THR A 31 -5.24 -7.73 -18.35
N PRO A 32 -6.37 -8.47 -18.34
CA PRO A 32 -7.31 -8.41 -17.21
C PRO A 32 -6.76 -8.93 -15.87
N CYS A 33 -5.65 -9.66 -15.87
CA CYS A 33 -5.13 -10.32 -14.67
C CYS A 33 -4.53 -9.37 -13.63
N GLU A 34 -3.94 -8.24 -14.04
CA GLU A 34 -3.30 -7.32 -13.10
C GLU A 34 -4.35 -6.65 -12.21
N ALA A 35 -5.35 -5.98 -12.81
CA ALA A 35 -6.47 -5.39 -12.06
C ALA A 35 -7.20 -6.43 -11.20
N TYR A 36 -7.41 -7.65 -11.73
CA TYR A 36 -8.05 -8.73 -10.98
C TYR A 36 -7.24 -9.15 -9.75
N LYS A 37 -5.90 -9.18 -9.85
CA LYS A 37 -5.01 -9.49 -8.74
C LYS A 37 -5.09 -8.44 -7.62
N HIS A 38 -5.09 -7.15 -7.97
CA HIS A 38 -5.25 -6.06 -7.00
C HIS A 38 -6.59 -6.17 -6.25
N LEU A 39 -7.68 -6.45 -6.98
CA LEU A 39 -8.99 -6.67 -6.39
C LEU A 39 -9.00 -7.83 -5.39
N HIS A 40 -8.43 -8.99 -5.76
CA HIS A 40 -8.37 -10.16 -4.87
C HIS A 40 -7.50 -9.92 -3.63
N PHE A 41 -6.43 -9.14 -3.76
CA PHE A 41 -5.62 -8.77 -2.59
C PHE A 41 -6.37 -7.84 -1.66
N ALA A 42 -7.04 -6.82 -2.19
CA ALA A 42 -7.85 -5.92 -1.39
C ALA A 42 -9.03 -6.65 -0.72
N GLU A 43 -9.64 -7.62 -1.41
CA GLU A 43 -10.71 -8.45 -0.86
C GLU A 43 -10.23 -9.36 0.28
N ALA A 44 -9.04 -9.93 0.15
CA ALA A 44 -8.48 -10.82 1.17
C ALA A 44 -7.76 -10.07 2.31
N ALA A 45 -7.61 -8.75 2.20
CA ALA A 45 -7.00 -7.93 3.25
C ALA A 45 -7.87 -7.92 4.50
N CYS A 46 -7.24 -8.08 5.66
CA CYS A 46 -7.91 -7.99 6.96
C CYS A 46 -7.00 -7.40 8.03
N GLY A 47 -7.58 -6.88 9.11
CA GLY A 47 -6.87 -6.19 10.19
C GLY A 47 -6.19 -4.91 9.73
N ASP A 48 -4.91 -4.77 10.07
CA ASP A 48 -4.11 -3.60 9.75
C ASP A 48 -3.44 -3.78 8.39
N ALA A 49 -3.74 -2.90 7.45
CA ALA A 49 -3.13 -2.83 6.13
C ALA A 49 -2.07 -1.72 6.09
N THR A 50 -1.03 -1.92 5.26
CA THR A 50 0.00 -0.92 5.00
C THR A 50 0.19 -0.73 3.50
N VAL A 51 0.30 0.53 3.05
CA VAL A 51 0.65 0.91 1.67
C VAL A 51 1.89 1.80 1.68
N MET A 52 2.83 1.54 0.77
CA MET A 52 3.98 2.42 0.56
C MET A 52 3.72 3.34 -0.64
N LEU A 53 3.78 4.65 -0.42
CA LEU A 53 3.60 5.66 -1.46
C LEU A 53 4.88 6.48 -1.64
N ASN A 54 5.07 7.02 -2.84
CA ASN A 54 6.26 7.79 -3.17
C ASN A 54 6.11 9.26 -2.70
N GLY A 55 6.91 9.67 -1.72
CA GLY A 55 6.97 11.06 -1.22
C GLY A 55 7.87 11.98 -2.05
N SER A 56 8.53 11.47 -3.08
CA SER A 56 9.39 12.23 -3.99
C SER A 56 8.64 12.81 -5.20
N ILE A 57 7.32 12.63 -5.24
CA ILE A 57 6.43 13.21 -6.25
C ILE A 57 5.43 14.17 -5.59
N ALA A 58 4.91 15.13 -6.34
CA ALA A 58 3.98 16.16 -5.84
C ALA A 58 2.61 15.59 -5.40
N THR A 59 2.21 14.47 -6.00
CA THR A 59 0.88 13.86 -5.79
C THR A 59 1.07 12.38 -5.46
N PRO A 60 1.36 12.02 -4.19
CA PRO A 60 1.62 10.64 -3.80
C PRO A 60 0.45 9.67 -3.96
N PHE A 61 -0.78 10.19 -3.99
CA PHE A 61 -1.99 9.41 -4.24
C PHE A 61 -2.73 9.98 -5.45
N ASP A 62 -3.25 9.09 -6.29
CA ASP A 62 -4.09 9.44 -7.43
C ASP A 62 -5.27 8.47 -7.47
N ASN A 63 -6.49 9.00 -7.49
CA ASN A 63 -7.71 8.20 -7.50
C ASN A 63 -7.86 7.39 -8.80
N SER A 64 -7.17 7.79 -9.89
CA SER A 64 -7.10 7.05 -11.15
C SER A 64 -6.00 5.98 -11.20
N SER A 65 -5.18 5.86 -10.14
CA SER A 65 -4.22 4.77 -10.02
C SER A 65 -4.92 3.43 -9.75
N VAL A 66 -4.25 2.30 -10.03
CA VAL A 66 -4.77 0.97 -9.71
C VAL A 66 -5.11 0.83 -8.21
N PHE A 67 -4.31 1.45 -7.35
CA PHE A 67 -4.58 1.52 -5.92
C PHE A 67 -5.88 2.29 -5.62
N GLY A 68 -6.07 3.45 -6.23
CA GLY A 68 -7.29 4.26 -6.08
C GLY A 68 -8.53 3.58 -6.64
N GLU A 69 -8.52 3.17 -7.92
CA GLU A 69 -9.69 2.65 -8.62
C GLU A 69 -10.10 1.25 -8.17
N THR A 70 -9.15 0.42 -7.72
CA THR A 70 -9.41 -0.98 -7.39
C THR A 70 -9.33 -1.24 -5.90
N GLU A 71 -8.18 -0.98 -5.28
CA GLU A 71 -7.93 -1.41 -3.90
C GLU A 71 -8.69 -0.55 -2.89
N VAL A 72 -8.59 0.78 -3.00
CA VAL A 72 -9.29 1.73 -2.13
C VAL A 72 -10.81 1.59 -2.29
N GLN A 73 -11.32 1.44 -3.52
CA GLN A 73 -12.75 1.21 -3.72
C GLN A 73 -13.23 -0.08 -3.06
N LYS A 74 -12.44 -1.16 -3.09
CA LYS A 74 -12.80 -2.40 -2.38
C LYS A 74 -12.77 -2.20 -0.86
N LEU A 75 -11.77 -1.51 -0.31
CA LEU A 75 -11.70 -1.17 1.13
C LEU A 75 -12.85 -0.27 1.59
N LYS A 76 -13.29 0.67 0.73
CA LYS A 76 -14.41 1.58 0.99
C LYS A 76 -15.73 0.81 1.11
N LEU A 77 -15.98 -0.11 0.19
CA LEU A 77 -17.21 -0.89 0.10
C LEU A 77 -17.26 -2.02 1.14
N ASP A 78 -16.10 -2.61 1.47
CA ASP A 78 -15.99 -3.82 2.30
C ASP A 78 -15.14 -3.56 3.57
N SER A 79 -15.59 -2.61 4.38
CA SER A 79 -14.91 -2.19 5.62
C SER A 79 -15.00 -3.17 6.78
N THR A 80 -15.46 -4.41 6.53
CA THR A 80 -15.65 -5.39 7.59
C THR A 80 -14.35 -6.08 8.00
N ASN A 81 -13.37 -6.14 7.09
CA ASN A 81 -12.15 -6.90 7.31
C ASN A 81 -10.96 -6.02 7.68
N VAL A 82 -10.78 -4.86 7.05
CA VAL A 82 -9.68 -3.93 7.35
C VAL A 82 -10.10 -2.90 8.39
N THR A 83 -9.33 -2.78 9.47
CA THR A 83 -9.59 -1.87 10.59
C THR A 83 -8.74 -0.62 10.56
N LYS A 84 -7.56 -0.70 9.92
CA LYS A 84 -6.60 0.39 9.84
C LYS A 84 -5.84 0.34 8.53
N LEU A 85 -5.60 1.50 7.93
CA LEU A 85 -4.67 1.68 6.83
C LEU A 85 -3.52 2.60 7.28
N THR A 86 -2.30 2.08 7.25
CA THR A 86 -1.08 2.86 7.46
C THR A 86 -0.44 3.19 6.12
N VAL A 87 -0.33 4.48 5.80
CA VAL A 87 0.44 4.99 4.66
C VAL A 87 1.87 5.19 5.11
N VAL A 88 2.81 4.50 4.49
CA VAL A 88 4.25 4.76 4.63
C VAL A 88 4.67 5.59 3.42
N LEU A 89 4.81 6.90 3.64
CA LEU A 89 5.27 7.83 2.62
C LEU A 89 6.80 7.79 2.57
N VAL A 90 7.35 7.18 1.51
CA VAL A 90 8.80 7.03 1.35
C VAL A 90 9.40 8.33 0.82
N THR A 91 10.19 9.00 1.65
CA THR A 91 10.78 10.31 1.35
C THR A 91 12.22 10.19 0.86
N ALA A 92 12.55 10.92 -0.20
CA ALA A 92 13.94 11.16 -0.59
C ALA A 92 14.62 12.14 0.38
N THR A 93 15.94 12.33 0.23
CA THR A 93 16.74 13.30 1.01
C THR A 93 16.16 14.71 0.97
N THR A 94 15.50 15.07 -0.13
CA THR A 94 14.73 16.31 -0.25
C THR A 94 13.29 15.92 -0.61
N PRO A 95 12.39 15.82 0.39
CA PRO A 95 11.02 15.40 0.15
C PRO A 95 10.27 16.45 -0.67
N VAL A 96 9.47 15.99 -1.64
CA VAL A 96 8.56 16.83 -2.42
C VAL A 96 7.20 16.90 -1.74
N SER A 97 6.77 15.79 -1.11
CA SER A 97 5.52 15.66 -0.37
C SER A 97 5.77 15.16 1.04
N ASN A 98 4.78 15.39 1.90
CA ASN A 98 4.74 14.97 3.30
C ASN A 98 3.34 14.41 3.63
N CYS A 99 3.11 13.93 4.85
CA CYS A 99 1.83 13.35 5.25
C CYS A 99 0.66 14.36 5.30
N SER A 100 0.94 15.66 5.15
CA SER A 100 -0.07 16.72 5.04
C SER A 100 -0.41 17.07 3.58
N ASN A 101 0.11 16.32 2.60
CA ASN A 101 -0.18 16.54 1.19
C ASN A 101 -1.68 16.34 0.90
N GLU A 102 -2.26 17.20 0.06
CA GLU A 102 -3.69 17.20 -0.27
C GLU A 102 -4.19 15.86 -0.83
N SER A 103 -3.39 15.19 -1.67
CA SER A 103 -3.78 13.89 -2.22
C SER A 103 -3.87 12.78 -1.16
N LEU A 104 -3.13 12.90 -0.06
CA LEU A 104 -3.25 11.96 1.06
C LEU A 104 -4.50 12.24 1.90
N ASP A 105 -4.97 13.50 1.93
CA ASP A 105 -6.26 13.86 2.49
C ASP A 105 -7.42 13.28 1.65
N GLU A 106 -7.30 13.37 0.31
CA GLU A 106 -8.24 12.73 -0.62
C GLU A 106 -8.33 11.23 -0.40
N LEU A 107 -7.18 10.53 -0.28
CA LEU A 107 -7.15 9.11 0.07
C LEU A 107 -7.93 8.85 1.37
N ARG A 108 -7.68 9.63 2.43
CA ARG A 108 -8.39 9.47 3.70
C ARG A 108 -9.90 9.65 3.54
N GLN A 109 -10.34 10.59 2.72
CA GLN A 109 -11.76 10.85 2.47
C GLN A 109 -12.44 9.73 1.64
N GLU A 110 -11.68 9.06 0.77
CA GLU A 110 -12.18 7.93 -0.01
C GLU A 110 -12.37 6.65 0.83
N LEU A 111 -11.65 6.53 1.96
CA LEU A 111 -11.79 5.37 2.85
C LEU A 111 -13.14 5.36 3.56
N ASN A 112 -13.56 4.15 3.94
CA ASN A 112 -14.69 4.00 4.84
C ASN A 112 -14.37 4.65 6.19
N SER A 113 -15.31 5.39 6.78
CA SER A 113 -15.12 6.09 8.06
C SER A 113 -14.81 5.19 9.26
N LYS A 114 -15.00 3.87 9.11
CA LYS A 114 -14.61 2.86 10.12
C LYS A 114 -13.13 2.47 10.06
N ILE A 115 -12.44 2.74 8.95
CA ILE A 115 -11.02 2.44 8.79
C ILE A 115 -10.22 3.56 9.42
N ILE A 116 -9.37 3.21 10.39
CA ILE A 116 -8.42 4.15 10.99
C ILE A 116 -7.35 4.49 9.95
N TYR A 117 -7.14 5.77 9.68
CA TYR A 117 -6.08 6.24 8.79
C TYR A 117 -4.87 6.71 9.61
N GLU A 118 -3.68 6.24 9.25
CA GLU A 118 -2.40 6.72 9.76
C GLU A 118 -1.46 6.99 8.59
N CYS A 119 -0.63 8.04 8.69
CA CYS A 119 0.43 8.31 7.74
C CYS A 119 1.76 8.49 8.48
N LYS A 120 2.81 7.85 7.97
CA LYS A 120 4.18 7.90 8.49
C LYS A 120 5.15 8.24 7.37
N GLU A 121 6.00 9.23 7.60
CA GLU A 121 7.09 9.57 6.68
C GLU A 121 8.33 8.76 7.05
N VAL A 122 8.89 8.05 6.07
CA VAL A 122 10.06 7.20 6.28
C VAL A 122 11.04 7.45 5.15
N SER A 123 12.30 7.74 5.51
CA SER A 123 13.31 7.99 4.49
C SER A 123 13.62 6.75 3.68
N GLU A 124 13.92 6.93 2.39
CA GLU A 124 14.37 5.83 1.51
C GLU A 124 15.60 5.12 2.09
N THR A 125 16.52 5.86 2.71
CA THR A 125 17.66 5.29 3.43
C THR A 125 17.22 4.31 4.52
N ARG A 126 16.21 4.67 5.34
CA ARG A 126 15.69 3.80 6.39
C ARG A 126 15.01 2.55 5.82
N ILE A 127 14.26 2.71 4.74
CA ILE A 127 13.64 1.56 4.03
C ILE A 127 14.72 0.60 3.51
N ASN A 128 15.80 1.13 2.92
CA ASN A 128 16.90 0.33 2.39
C ASN A 128 17.70 -0.39 3.49
N GLU A 129 17.93 0.28 4.63
CA GLU A 129 18.53 -0.35 5.82
C GLU A 129 17.69 -1.52 6.31
N CYS A 130 16.38 -1.31 6.43
CA CYS A 130 15.42 -2.32 6.83
C CYS A 130 15.36 -3.51 5.86
N ALA A 131 15.37 -3.25 4.56
CA ALA A 131 15.37 -4.31 3.56
C ALA A 131 16.65 -5.14 3.53
N SER A 132 17.76 -4.58 4.03
CA SER A 132 19.08 -5.20 4.02
C SER A 132 19.43 -5.88 5.34
N ASN A 133 18.69 -5.61 6.42
CA ASN A 133 18.98 -6.11 7.76
C ASN A 133 17.84 -7.00 8.29
N ASN A 134 18.08 -8.32 8.29
CA ASN A 134 17.13 -9.31 8.77
C ASN A 134 16.90 -9.29 10.30
N ASP A 135 17.74 -8.58 11.07
CA ASP A 135 17.57 -8.43 12.52
C ASP A 135 16.55 -7.34 12.88
N ILE A 136 16.18 -6.49 11.91
CA ILE A 136 15.16 -5.45 12.08
C ILE A 136 13.80 -6.01 11.65
N SER A 137 12.88 -6.14 12.59
CA SER A 137 11.47 -6.41 12.24
C SER A 137 10.90 -5.30 11.35
N CYS A 138 10.15 -5.67 10.32
CA CYS A 138 9.47 -4.70 9.44
C CYS A 138 8.59 -3.72 10.22
N THR A 139 8.00 -4.14 11.35
CA THR A 139 7.18 -3.26 12.21
C THR A 139 8.00 -2.15 12.88
N ASN A 140 9.32 -2.30 13.00
CA ASN A 140 10.21 -1.28 13.56
C ASN A 140 10.80 -0.36 12.47
N CYS A 141 10.40 -0.56 11.21
CA CYS A 141 10.82 0.27 10.09
C CYS A 141 9.94 1.50 9.90
N TRP A 142 8.71 1.47 10.43
CA TRP A 142 7.77 2.59 10.42
C TRP A 142 6.85 2.58 11.64
#